data_AF-C3MY29-F1
#
_entry.id   AF-C3MY29-F1
#
_cell.length_a   1.000
_cell.length_b   1.000
_cell.length_c   1.000
_cell.angle_alpha   90.00
_cell.angle_beta   90.00
_cell.angle_gamma   90.00
#
_symmetry.space_group_name_H-M   'P 1'
#
loop_
_entity.id
_entity.type
_entity.pdbx_description
1 polymer ?
#
loop_
_entity_poly.entity_id
_entity_poly.type
_entity_poly.pdbx_seq_one_letter_code
_entity_poly.pdbx_strand_id
1 'polypeptide(L)'
;MTNFKLKYWGNQQEDYILPTTWLGREYLVLGKLLIKLAQWRAKGFIDFDVYLRVSGVGTLTNTINYEYYKGLEDKYDLTLYVRAKDSYYPLAWIDITGSSWTEEQSKERYGESIYAILSTKVEVAKKYDVMGRVWFIHYNDTEDKLKCISALQILNLEKQGKIKKDKFERDAVSYYYLIPVSMWKNLTELRVSLKGFYQSFKEYLARVSGK
;
A
#
# COMPACT_ATOMS: atom_id res chain seq x y z
N MET A 1 -1.86 -4.39 -33.49
CA MET A 1 -2.58 -5.05 -32.38
C MET A 1 -1.61 -5.25 -31.24
N THR A 2 -1.56 -4.33 -30.29
CA THR A 2 -0.68 -4.38 -29.12
C THR A 2 -1.51 -4.91 -27.95
N ASN A 3 -1.35 -6.20 -27.65
CA ASN A 3 -1.87 -6.80 -26.42
C ASN A 3 -1.22 -6.08 -25.23
N PHE A 4 -2.04 -5.37 -24.46
CA PHE A 4 -1.64 -4.82 -23.17
C PHE A 4 -1.46 -6.02 -22.24
N LYS A 5 -0.21 -6.51 -22.11
CA LYS A 5 0.11 -7.46 -21.04
C LYS A 5 0.17 -6.64 -19.76
N LEU A 6 -0.88 -6.74 -18.94
CA LEU A 6 -0.80 -6.52 -17.50
C LEU A 6 0.39 -7.34 -16.99
N LYS A 7 1.53 -6.68 -16.86
CA LYS A 7 2.75 -7.29 -16.34
C LYS A 7 2.48 -7.45 -14.85
N TYR A 8 1.98 -8.63 -14.45
CA TYR A 8 2.35 -9.14 -13.13
C TYR A 8 3.86 -8.94 -13.03
N TRP A 9 4.31 -8.27 -11.97
CA TRP A 9 5.56 -7.52 -11.94
C TRP A 9 6.82 -8.40 -11.95
N GLY A 10 6.64 -9.70 -12.22
CA GLY A 10 7.65 -10.71 -12.46
C GLY A 10 7.05 -11.74 -13.42
N ASN A 11 7.13 -11.47 -14.73
CA ASN A 11 7.12 -12.54 -15.71
C ASN A 11 8.55 -13.08 -15.79
N GLN A 12 9.02 -13.71 -14.71
CA GLN A 12 10.34 -14.32 -14.63
C GLN A 12 10.21 -15.76 -15.09
N GLN A 13 10.76 -16.05 -16.26
CA GLN A 13 10.98 -17.42 -16.72
C GLN A 13 12.29 -18.01 -16.14
N GLU A 14 13.10 -17.17 -15.50
CA GLU A 14 14.43 -17.49 -14.99
C GLU A 14 14.53 -17.10 -13.50
N ASP A 15 15.45 -17.72 -12.76
CA ASP A 15 15.68 -17.45 -11.32
C ASP A 15 16.28 -16.05 -11.02
N TYR A 16 16.49 -15.22 -12.05
CA TYR A 16 17.11 -13.92 -11.96
C TYR A 16 16.14 -12.79 -12.27
N ILE A 17 16.23 -11.70 -11.49
CA ILE A 17 15.38 -10.53 -11.65
C ILE A 17 15.90 -9.62 -12.76
N LEU A 18 15.10 -9.43 -13.81
CA LEU A 18 15.36 -8.39 -14.80
C LEU A 18 14.97 -7.01 -14.25
N PRO A 19 15.88 -6.02 -14.19
CA PRO A 19 15.55 -4.68 -13.72
C PRO A 19 14.44 -4.03 -14.55
N THR A 20 13.52 -3.34 -13.87
CA THR A 20 12.49 -2.53 -14.53
C THR A 20 12.33 -1.20 -13.81
N THR A 21 11.93 -0.15 -14.54
CA THR A 21 11.61 1.17 -13.96
C THR A 21 10.60 1.06 -12.82
N TRP A 22 9.64 0.17 -13.01
CA TRP A 22 8.58 -0.20 -12.08
C TRP A 22 9.10 -0.70 -10.74
N LEU A 23 9.97 -1.71 -10.76
CA LEU A 23 10.65 -2.20 -9.57
C LEU A 23 11.52 -1.11 -8.91
N GLY A 24 12.20 -0.30 -9.71
CA GLY A 24 12.97 0.85 -9.21
C GLY A 24 12.10 1.86 -8.46
N ARG A 25 10.87 2.12 -8.94
CA ARG A 25 9.91 3.01 -8.28
C ARG A 25 9.40 2.43 -6.95
N GLU A 26 9.19 1.12 -6.86
CA GLU A 26 8.83 0.48 -5.59
C GLU A 26 9.92 0.70 -4.53
N TYR A 27 11.18 0.45 -4.89
CA TYR A 27 12.32 0.70 -3.99
C TYR A 27 12.49 2.18 -3.64
N LEU A 28 12.21 3.09 -4.58
CA LEU A 28 12.18 4.54 -4.29
C LEU A 28 11.13 4.87 -3.22
N VAL A 29 9.91 4.37 -3.38
CA VAL A 29 8.82 4.57 -2.40
C VAL A 29 9.21 3.97 -1.05
N LEU A 30 9.71 2.74 -1.03
CA LEU A 30 10.17 2.07 0.18
C LEU A 30 11.26 2.88 0.90
N GLY A 31 12.29 3.32 0.17
CA GLY A 31 13.37 4.13 0.73
C GLY A 31 12.89 5.44 1.32
N LYS A 32 12.04 6.18 0.58
CA LYS A 32 11.44 7.43 1.07
C LYS A 32 10.53 7.20 2.29
N LEU A 33 9.81 6.07 2.35
CA LEU A 33 8.96 5.71 3.48
C LEU A 33 9.79 5.39 4.73
N LEU A 34 10.87 4.62 4.60
CA LEU A 34 11.81 4.31 5.69
C LEU A 34 12.40 5.60 6.28
N ILE A 35 12.83 6.53 5.43
CA ILE A 35 13.32 7.85 5.87
C ILE A 35 12.23 8.59 6.67
N LYS A 36 10.99 8.58 6.22
CA LYS A 36 9.88 9.26 6.91
C LYS A 36 9.56 8.63 8.27
N LEU A 37 9.50 7.31 8.35
CA LEU A 37 9.29 6.59 9.62
C LEU A 37 10.41 6.92 10.62
N ALA A 38 11.67 6.88 10.19
CA ALA A 38 12.82 7.24 11.02
C ALA A 38 12.77 8.71 11.48
N GLN A 39 12.44 9.64 10.58
CA GLN A 39 12.27 11.05 10.91
C GLN A 39 11.15 11.28 11.93
N TRP A 40 10.03 10.57 11.81
CA TRP A 40 8.94 10.68 12.77
C TRP A 40 9.34 10.17 14.16
N ARG A 41 10.10 9.07 14.22
CA ARG A 41 10.63 8.55 15.47
C ARG A 41 11.61 9.52 16.12
N ALA A 42 12.60 10.00 15.37
CA ALA A 42 13.63 10.91 15.88
C ALA A 42 13.06 12.25 16.38
N LYS A 43 11.98 12.74 15.75
CA LYS A 43 11.32 14.00 16.12
C LYS A 43 10.22 13.83 17.16
N GLY A 44 10.02 12.63 17.73
CA GLY A 44 8.96 12.37 18.71
C GLY A 44 7.53 12.45 18.15
N PHE A 45 7.37 12.45 16.82
CA PHE A 45 6.04 12.37 16.23
C PHE A 45 5.41 10.99 16.40
N ILE A 46 6.23 9.94 16.54
CA ILE A 46 5.83 8.63 17.08
C ILE A 46 6.80 8.27 18.21
N ASP A 47 6.27 7.70 19.29
CA ASP A 47 6.99 7.41 20.53
C ASP A 47 7.29 5.91 20.71
N PHE A 48 7.00 5.10 19.68
CA PHE A 48 7.22 3.66 19.63
C PHE A 48 8.05 3.26 18.41
N ASP A 49 8.69 2.09 18.50
CA ASP A 49 9.48 1.54 17.41
C ASP A 49 8.59 0.79 16.41
N VAL A 50 8.81 1.06 15.12
CA VAL A 50 8.12 0.40 14.02
C VAL A 50 9.11 -0.51 13.30
N TYR A 51 8.72 -1.77 13.13
CA TYR A 51 9.47 -2.79 12.41
C TYR A 51 8.78 -3.04 11.07
N LEU A 52 9.53 -3.18 9.99
CA LEU A 52 8.98 -3.36 8.65
C LEU A 52 9.36 -4.75 8.11
N ARG A 53 8.38 -5.47 7.57
CA ARG A 53 8.59 -6.68 6.76
C ARG A 53 8.18 -6.39 5.32
N VAL A 54 9.07 -6.68 4.37
CA VAL A 54 8.78 -6.63 2.94
C VAL A 54 8.24 -7.99 2.51
N SER A 55 7.11 -7.99 1.80
CA SER A 55 6.43 -9.21 1.30
C SER A 55 6.18 -9.18 -0.21
N GLY A 56 5.98 -8.00 -0.81
CA GLY A 56 5.66 -7.85 -2.25
C GLY A 56 6.65 -7.01 -3.06
N VAL A 57 7.45 -6.13 -2.43
CA VAL A 57 8.45 -5.33 -3.16
C VAL A 57 9.62 -6.19 -3.62
N GLY A 58 9.79 -6.34 -4.93
CA GLY A 58 10.90 -7.10 -5.51
C GLY A 58 10.94 -8.60 -5.18
N THR A 59 9.87 -9.14 -4.59
CA THR A 59 9.79 -10.52 -4.07
C THR A 59 8.98 -11.46 -4.96
N LEU A 60 8.86 -11.19 -6.26
CA LEU A 60 8.46 -12.20 -7.26
C LEU A 60 9.56 -13.26 -7.49
N THR A 61 10.25 -13.64 -6.43
CA THR A 61 11.27 -14.69 -6.43
C THR A 61 10.58 -16.05 -6.26
N ASN A 62 11.01 -17.04 -7.05
CA ASN A 62 10.53 -18.43 -7.12
C ASN A 62 10.52 -19.22 -5.79
N THR A 63 10.93 -18.62 -4.68
CA THR A 63 10.78 -19.19 -3.35
C THR A 63 9.33 -19.09 -2.90
N ILE A 64 8.60 -20.21 -3.02
CA ILE A 64 7.37 -20.45 -2.27
C ILE A 64 7.68 -20.17 -0.80
N ASN A 65 7.29 -19.01 -0.31
CA ASN A 65 7.29 -18.76 1.11
C ASN A 65 6.17 -19.66 1.68
N TYR A 66 6.50 -20.65 2.51
CA TYR A 66 5.46 -21.54 3.06
C TYR A 66 4.43 -20.80 3.93
N GLU A 67 4.68 -19.52 4.25
CA GLU A 67 3.74 -18.61 4.94
C GLU A 67 2.82 -17.82 3.98
N TYR A 68 3.03 -17.89 2.66
CA TYR A 68 2.37 -17.07 1.62
C TYR A 68 0.86 -17.32 1.46
N TYR A 69 0.20 -18.01 2.39
CA TYR A 69 -1.22 -18.37 2.28
C TYR A 69 -1.99 -18.36 3.61
N LYS A 70 -1.43 -17.80 4.70
CA LYS A 70 -2.07 -17.88 6.03
C LYS A 70 -2.86 -16.64 6.48
N GLY A 71 -2.72 -15.48 5.82
CA GLY A 71 -3.35 -14.24 6.30
C GLY A 71 -3.27 -13.04 5.37
N LEU A 72 -3.10 -11.85 5.96
CA LEU A 72 -2.90 -10.58 5.23
C LEU A 72 -1.42 -10.33 4.85
N GLU A 73 -0.51 -11.14 5.38
CA GLU A 73 0.94 -10.91 5.37
C GLU A 73 1.57 -11.02 3.97
N ASP A 74 0.92 -11.73 3.06
CA ASP A 74 1.29 -11.92 1.65
C ASP A 74 0.40 -11.09 0.69
N LYS A 75 -0.59 -10.37 1.22
CA LYS A 75 -1.60 -9.66 0.41
C LYS A 75 -1.20 -8.23 0.08
N TYR A 76 -0.18 -7.68 0.74
CA TYR A 76 0.31 -6.32 0.54
C TYR A 76 1.83 -6.31 0.52
N ASP A 77 2.40 -5.26 -0.06
CA ASP A 77 3.84 -5.20 -0.30
C ASP A 77 4.67 -5.08 0.97
N LEU A 78 4.15 -4.37 1.99
CA LEU A 78 4.82 -4.13 3.26
C LEU A 78 3.86 -4.32 4.43
N THR A 79 4.39 -4.78 5.56
CA THR A 79 3.67 -4.80 6.84
C THR A 79 4.48 -4.07 7.92
N LEU A 80 3.83 -3.14 8.62
CA LEU A 80 4.41 -2.39 9.74
C LEU A 80 4.00 -3.06 11.05
N TYR A 81 4.99 -3.54 11.80
CA TYR A 81 4.83 -4.22 13.08
C TYR A 81 5.28 -3.37 14.25
N VAL A 82 4.77 -3.69 15.43
CA VAL A 82 5.32 -3.28 16.73
C VAL A 82 5.68 -4.50 17.56
N ARG A 83 6.73 -4.37 18.37
CA ARG A 83 7.12 -5.44 19.30
C ARG A 83 6.16 -5.49 20.50
N ALA A 84 5.72 -6.70 20.84
CA ALA A 84 4.90 -7.01 22.01
C ALA A 84 5.53 -8.22 22.73
N LYS A 85 6.34 -7.93 23.76
CA LYS A 85 7.21 -8.92 24.42
C LYS A 85 8.07 -9.65 23.38
N ASP A 86 7.91 -10.96 23.26
CA ASP A 86 8.66 -11.83 22.35
C ASP A 86 8.00 -12.01 20.98
N SER A 87 6.92 -11.27 20.69
CA SER A 87 6.19 -11.35 19.42
C SER A 87 6.07 -10.00 18.71
N TYR A 88 5.66 -10.04 17.45
CA TYR A 88 5.43 -8.86 16.62
C TYR A 88 3.96 -8.78 16.22
N TYR A 89 3.33 -7.64 16.47
CA TYR A 89 1.93 -7.40 16.10
C TYR A 89 1.85 -6.46 14.89
N PRO A 90 1.17 -6.85 13.79
CA PRO A 90 1.06 -6.00 12.61
C PRO A 90 0.12 -4.83 12.91
N LEU A 91 0.59 -3.58 12.87
CA LEU A 91 -0.27 -2.40 13.03
C LEU A 91 -0.95 -1.99 11.72
N ALA A 92 -0.22 -1.99 10.61
CA ALA A 92 -0.71 -1.53 9.32
C ALA A 92 -0.10 -2.33 8.17
N TRP A 93 -0.85 -2.43 7.07
CA TRP A 93 -0.42 -3.02 5.81
C TRP A 93 -0.35 -1.94 4.75
N ILE A 94 0.70 -1.97 3.92
CA ILE A 94 0.96 -0.97 2.90
C ILE A 94 1.15 -1.67 1.56
N ASP A 95 0.40 -1.22 0.57
CA ASP A 95 0.60 -1.53 -0.84
C ASP A 95 1.26 -0.32 -1.51
N ILE A 96 2.34 -0.57 -2.25
CA ILE A 96 2.95 0.44 -3.10
C ILE A 96 2.27 0.37 -4.46
N THR A 97 1.67 1.48 -4.86
CA THR A 97 1.09 1.61 -6.19
C THR A 97 1.83 2.67 -7.00
N GLY A 98 1.56 2.65 -8.30
CA GLY A 98 2.07 3.60 -9.26
C GLY A 98 1.19 3.60 -10.50
N SER A 99 1.49 4.53 -11.40
CA SER A 99 0.92 4.53 -12.73
C SER A 99 2.00 4.18 -13.74
N SER A 100 1.60 3.45 -14.79
CA SER A 100 2.49 3.27 -15.94
C SER A 100 2.66 4.54 -16.78
N TRP A 101 1.82 5.54 -16.51
CA TRP A 101 1.79 6.83 -17.16
C TRP A 101 2.40 7.90 -16.25
N THR A 102 3.04 8.88 -16.88
CA THR A 102 3.34 10.16 -16.24
C THR A 102 2.04 10.88 -15.84
N GLU A 103 2.13 11.86 -14.95
CA GLU A 103 0.96 12.63 -14.55
C GLU A 103 0.37 13.41 -15.73
N GLU A 104 1.20 13.91 -16.63
CA GLU A 104 0.81 14.57 -17.88
C GLU A 104 0.02 13.62 -18.77
N GLN A 105 0.54 12.41 -19.02
CA GLN A 105 -0.14 11.39 -19.83
C GLN A 105 -1.47 10.96 -19.21
N SER A 106 -1.52 10.81 -17.88
CA SER A 106 -2.78 10.51 -17.20
C SER A 106 -3.78 11.66 -17.35
N LYS A 107 -3.33 12.91 -17.22
CA LYS A 107 -4.17 14.09 -17.33
C LYS A 107 -4.71 14.29 -18.76
N GLU A 108 -3.89 14.06 -19.78
CA GLU A 108 -4.34 14.07 -21.18
C GLU A 108 -5.43 13.03 -21.44
N ARG A 109 -5.33 11.86 -20.81
CA ARG A 109 -6.27 10.76 -21.01
C ARG A 109 -7.58 10.93 -20.26
N TYR A 110 -7.52 11.42 -19.01
CA TYR A 110 -8.66 11.40 -18.09
C TYR A 110 -9.13 12.80 -17.66
N GLY A 111 -8.49 13.86 -18.15
CA GLY A 111 -8.72 15.25 -17.71
C GLY A 111 -8.00 15.61 -16.40
N GLU A 112 -7.57 14.61 -15.61
CA GLU A 112 -6.81 14.75 -14.38
C GLU A 112 -5.85 13.57 -14.16
N SER A 113 -4.83 13.76 -13.32
CA SER A 113 -3.87 12.70 -12.98
C SER A 113 -4.55 11.68 -12.05
N ILE A 114 -4.52 10.40 -12.43
CA ILE A 114 -5.22 9.30 -11.78
C ILE A 114 -4.23 8.19 -11.43
N TYR A 115 -4.38 7.63 -10.24
CA TYR A 115 -3.73 6.39 -9.82
C TYR A 115 -4.75 5.28 -9.69
N ALA A 116 -4.34 4.07 -10.05
CA ALA A 116 -5.18 2.89 -10.04
C ALA A 116 -4.87 2.00 -8.85
N ILE A 117 -5.90 1.50 -8.18
CA ILE A 117 -5.77 0.52 -7.09
C ILE A 117 -6.63 -0.68 -7.43
N LEU A 118 -6.04 -1.88 -7.43
CA LEU A 118 -6.76 -3.12 -7.70
C LEU A 118 -7.88 -3.33 -6.66
N SER A 119 -9.11 -3.53 -7.12
CA SER A 119 -10.28 -3.60 -6.23
C SER A 119 -10.18 -4.73 -5.21
N THR A 120 -9.56 -5.86 -5.60
CA THR A 120 -9.39 -7.03 -4.73
C THR A 120 -8.57 -6.72 -3.49
N LYS A 121 -7.61 -5.78 -3.54
CA LYS A 121 -6.85 -5.34 -2.36
C LYS A 121 -7.76 -4.66 -1.33
N VAL A 122 -8.70 -3.84 -1.80
CA VAL A 122 -9.70 -3.18 -0.94
C VAL A 122 -10.73 -4.19 -0.43
N GLU A 123 -11.14 -5.16 -1.25
CA GLU A 123 -12.05 -6.24 -0.86
C GLU A 123 -11.44 -7.15 0.21
N VAL A 124 -10.14 -7.45 0.12
CA VAL A 124 -9.40 -8.18 1.16
C VAL A 124 -9.37 -7.36 2.45
N ALA A 125 -9.07 -6.06 2.39
CA ALA A 125 -9.10 -5.19 3.57
C ALA A 125 -10.48 -5.19 4.25
N LYS A 126 -11.56 -5.22 3.47
CA LYS A 126 -12.94 -5.32 3.96
C LYS A 126 -13.24 -6.70 4.58
N LYS A 127 -12.84 -7.79 3.93
CA LYS A 127 -13.06 -9.17 4.40
C LYS A 127 -12.45 -9.40 5.78
N TYR A 128 -11.29 -8.81 6.05
CA TYR A 128 -10.58 -8.94 7.32
C TYR A 128 -10.87 -7.82 8.32
N ASP A 129 -11.81 -6.90 8.01
CA ASP A 129 -12.17 -5.76 8.85
C ASP A 129 -10.98 -4.86 9.27
N VAL A 130 -10.08 -4.62 8.32
CA VAL A 130 -8.86 -3.81 8.53
C VAL A 130 -8.78 -2.61 7.59
N MET A 131 -9.93 -2.14 7.09
CA MET A 131 -10.01 -1.08 6.08
C MET A 131 -9.28 0.22 6.49
N GLY A 132 -9.25 0.57 7.78
CA GLY A 132 -8.51 1.74 8.27
C GLY A 132 -6.99 1.52 8.41
N ARG A 133 -6.54 0.26 8.41
CA ARG A 133 -5.15 -0.16 8.64
C ARG A 133 -4.43 -0.55 7.35
N VAL A 134 -5.16 -0.65 6.24
CA VAL A 134 -4.60 -0.90 4.89
C VAL A 134 -4.44 0.44 4.18
N TRP A 135 -3.22 0.73 3.75
CA TRP A 135 -2.84 1.96 3.09
C TRP A 135 -2.22 1.69 1.72
N PHE A 136 -2.54 2.54 0.76
CA PHE A 136 -1.91 2.57 -0.54
C PHE A 136 -1.00 3.79 -0.60
N ILE A 137 0.21 3.65 -1.13
CA ILE A 137 1.20 4.72 -1.19
C ILE A 137 1.78 4.79 -2.60
N HIS A 138 1.96 6.01 -3.12
CA HIS A 138 2.78 6.26 -4.29
C HIS A 138 3.71 7.45 -4.04
N TYR A 139 4.73 7.58 -4.88
CA TYR A 139 5.54 8.79 -4.98
C TYR A 139 4.94 9.69 -6.07
N ASN A 140 4.69 10.94 -5.73
CA ASN A 140 4.27 11.97 -6.69
C ASN A 140 5.53 12.74 -7.11
N ASP A 141 5.94 12.54 -8.36
CA ASP A 141 7.17 13.13 -8.91
C ASP A 141 7.07 14.67 -8.97
N THR A 142 5.89 15.21 -9.30
CA THR A 142 5.63 16.66 -9.43
C THR A 142 5.84 17.42 -8.11
N GLU A 143 5.41 16.84 -6.99
CA GLU A 143 5.49 17.43 -5.65
C GLU A 143 6.74 17.01 -4.85
N ASP A 144 7.54 16.06 -5.37
CA ASP A 144 8.60 15.34 -4.67
C ASP A 144 8.16 14.81 -3.29
N LYS A 145 6.97 14.19 -3.23
CA LYS A 145 6.36 13.74 -1.97
C LYS A 145 5.68 12.40 -2.10
N LEU A 146 5.70 11.65 -0.99
CA LEU A 146 4.84 10.48 -0.84
C LEU A 146 3.40 10.91 -0.53
N LYS A 147 2.47 10.26 -1.22
CA LYS A 147 1.03 10.41 -1.04
C LYS A 147 0.44 9.08 -0.60
N CYS A 148 -0.64 9.13 0.17
CA CYS A 148 -1.30 7.94 0.69
C CYS A 148 -2.82 8.08 0.72
N ILE A 149 -3.50 6.93 0.69
CA ILE A 149 -4.93 6.81 0.91
C ILE A 149 -5.23 5.46 1.58
N SER A 150 -6.16 5.41 2.54
CA SER A 150 -6.55 4.15 3.17
C SER A 150 -7.67 3.45 2.41
N ALA A 151 -7.79 2.12 2.56
CA ALA A 151 -8.89 1.35 1.97
C ALA A 151 -10.26 1.89 2.45
N LEU A 152 -10.37 2.34 3.70
CA LEU A 152 -11.57 2.99 4.23
C LEU A 152 -11.92 4.28 3.47
N GLN A 153 -10.92 5.12 3.19
CA GLN A 153 -11.12 6.36 2.43
C GLN A 153 -11.59 6.07 1.00
N ILE A 154 -11.02 5.05 0.34
CA ILE A 154 -11.44 4.62 -1.00
C ILE A 154 -12.92 4.23 -1.00
N LEU A 155 -13.34 3.37 -0.07
CA LEU A 155 -14.74 2.94 0.06
C LEU A 155 -15.68 4.12 0.35
N ASN A 156 -15.25 5.10 1.14
CA ASN A 156 -16.03 6.30 1.41
C ASN A 156 -16.19 7.18 0.16
N LEU A 157 -15.12 7.33 -0.64
CA LEU A 157 -15.18 8.07 -1.90
C LEU A 157 -16.08 7.38 -2.93
N GLU A 158 -16.04 6.05 -3.02
CA GLU A 158 -16.94 5.26 -3.87
C GLU A 158 -18.41 5.48 -3.47
N LYS A 159 -18.73 5.37 -2.17
CA LYS A 159 -20.08 5.64 -1.65
C LYS A 159 -20.57 7.06 -1.92
N GLN A 160 -19.66 8.03 -1.94
CA GLN A 160 -19.96 9.43 -2.26
C GLN A 160 -20.06 9.69 -3.78
N GLY A 161 -19.84 8.68 -4.63
CA GLY A 161 -19.84 8.83 -6.08
C GLY A 161 -18.68 9.64 -6.64
N LYS A 162 -17.61 9.87 -5.85
CA LYS A 162 -16.45 10.70 -6.23
C LYS A 162 -15.40 9.93 -7.03
N ILE A 163 -15.39 8.60 -6.90
CA ILE A 163 -14.52 7.70 -7.67
C ILE A 163 -15.35 6.52 -8.18
N LYS A 164 -14.84 5.81 -9.18
CA LYS A 164 -15.49 4.65 -9.77
C LYS A 164 -14.53 3.48 -9.86
N LYS A 165 -15.11 2.27 -9.90
CA LYS A 165 -14.42 1.09 -10.38
C LYS A 165 -14.51 1.04 -11.89
N ASP A 166 -13.40 0.75 -12.53
CA ASP A 166 -13.35 0.55 -13.97
C ASP A 166 -12.43 -0.62 -14.32
N LYS A 167 -12.58 -1.12 -15.55
CA LYS A 167 -11.70 -2.09 -16.16
C LYS A 167 -10.85 -1.37 -17.19
N PHE A 168 -9.54 -1.62 -17.17
CA PHE A 168 -8.66 -1.05 -18.20
C PHE A 168 -8.84 -1.70 -19.57
N GLU A 169 -9.30 -2.95 -19.62
CA GLU A 169 -9.54 -3.68 -20.86
C GLU A 169 -10.97 -4.21 -20.89
N ARG A 170 -11.53 -4.30 -22.11
CA ARG A 170 -12.91 -4.73 -22.34
C ARG A 170 -13.21 -6.10 -21.75
N ASP A 171 -12.20 -6.98 -21.71
CA ASP A 171 -12.30 -8.36 -21.19
C ASP A 171 -11.49 -8.57 -19.89
N ALA A 172 -10.94 -7.52 -19.27
CA ALA A 172 -10.22 -7.67 -18.01
C ALA A 172 -11.16 -8.18 -16.90
N VAL A 173 -10.68 -9.17 -16.15
CA VAL A 173 -11.39 -9.69 -14.98
C VAL A 173 -11.19 -8.75 -13.77
N SER A 174 -10.07 -8.04 -13.75
CA SER A 174 -9.65 -7.19 -12.64
C SER A 174 -10.24 -5.78 -12.73
N TYR A 175 -11.00 -5.39 -11.70
CA TYR A 175 -11.47 -4.02 -11.52
C TYR A 175 -10.46 -3.19 -10.76
N TYR A 176 -10.41 -1.90 -11.07
CA TYR A 176 -9.56 -0.93 -10.41
C TYR A 176 -10.36 0.28 -9.95
N TYR A 177 -10.06 0.76 -8.75
CA TYR A 177 -10.46 2.08 -8.32
C TYR A 177 -9.58 3.11 -9.03
N LEU A 178 -10.20 3.99 -9.80
CA LEU A 178 -9.54 5.13 -10.43
C LEU A 178 -9.63 6.34 -9.50
N ILE A 179 -8.50 6.74 -8.91
CA ILE A 179 -8.45 7.75 -7.86
C ILE A 179 -7.62 8.95 -8.31
N PRO A 180 -8.25 10.12 -8.51
CA PRO A 180 -7.54 11.35 -8.82
C PRO A 180 -6.53 11.73 -7.74
N VAL A 181 -5.36 12.24 -8.13
CA VAL A 181 -4.28 12.68 -7.22
C VAL A 181 -4.78 13.65 -6.15
N SER A 182 -5.73 14.52 -6.50
CA SER A 182 -6.36 15.49 -5.60
C SER A 182 -7.04 14.84 -4.38
N MET A 183 -7.45 13.59 -4.49
CA MET A 183 -8.09 12.83 -3.41
C MET A 183 -7.08 12.13 -2.49
N TRP A 184 -5.83 11.95 -2.94
CA TRP A 184 -4.76 11.39 -2.13
C TRP A 184 -4.29 12.41 -1.08
N LYS A 185 -3.83 11.90 0.06
CA LYS A 185 -3.39 12.72 1.19
C LYS A 185 -1.88 12.61 1.37
N ASN A 186 -1.31 13.51 2.18
CA ASN A 186 0.09 13.38 2.58
C ASN A 186 0.23 12.36 3.71
N LEU A 187 1.46 11.90 3.97
CA LEU A 187 1.76 10.88 4.96
C LEU A 187 1.43 11.24 6.44
N THR A 188 0.99 12.48 6.73
CA THR A 188 0.51 12.83 8.07
C THR A 188 -0.69 11.98 8.47
N GLU A 189 -1.57 11.64 7.53
CA GLU A 189 -2.73 10.77 7.77
C GLU A 189 -2.28 9.39 8.28
N LEU A 190 -1.36 8.74 7.56
CA LEU A 190 -0.77 7.46 7.98
C LEU A 190 -0.14 7.56 9.36
N ARG A 191 0.63 8.64 9.63
CA ARG A 191 1.28 8.85 10.93
C ARG A 191 0.27 8.94 12.07
N VAL A 192 -0.80 9.72 11.91
CA VAL A 192 -1.86 9.87 12.92
C VAL A 192 -2.55 8.54 13.16
N SER A 193 -2.90 7.81 12.09
CA SER A 193 -3.52 6.50 12.20
C SER A 193 -2.62 5.46 12.90
N LEU A 194 -1.32 5.45 12.60
CA LEU A 194 -0.37 4.56 13.28
C LEU A 194 -0.35 4.79 14.80
N LYS A 195 -0.37 6.05 15.26
CA LYS A 195 -0.46 6.36 16.71
C LYS A 195 -1.77 5.86 17.31
N GLY A 196 -2.89 6.10 16.62
CA GLY A 196 -4.21 5.65 17.07
C GLY A 196 -4.31 4.12 17.18
N PHE A 197 -3.84 3.39 16.18
CA PHE A 197 -3.82 1.92 16.20
C PHE A 197 -2.88 1.36 17.25
N TYR A 198 -1.72 1.98 17.44
CA TYR A 198 -0.79 1.58 18.49
C TYR A 198 -1.40 1.76 19.88
N GLN A 199 -2.05 2.89 20.15
CA GLN A 199 -2.71 3.12 21.42
C GLN A 199 -3.84 2.12 21.69
N SER A 200 -4.69 1.86 20.68
CA SER A 200 -5.74 0.85 20.75
C SER A 200 -5.18 -0.55 21.05
N PHE A 201 -4.04 -0.90 20.44
CA PHE A 201 -3.34 -2.15 20.70
C PHE A 201 -2.79 -2.23 22.13
N LYS A 202 -2.19 -1.16 22.67
CA LYS A 202 -1.73 -1.12 24.06
C LYS A 202 -2.89 -1.33 25.04
N GLU A 203 -4.04 -0.70 24.80
CA GLU A 203 -5.24 -0.86 25.62
C GLU A 203 -5.80 -2.28 25.54
N TYR A 204 -5.72 -2.93 24.38
CA TYR A 204 -6.05 -4.34 24.25
C TYR A 204 -5.09 -5.21 25.09
N LEU A 205 -3.79 -5.01 24.98
CA LEU A 205 -2.80 -5.76 25.77
C LEU A 205 -3.03 -5.61 27.28
N ALA A 206 -3.27 -4.38 27.76
CA ALA A 206 -3.53 -4.12 29.18
C ALA A 206 -4.77 -4.87 29.69
N ARG A 207 -5.84 -4.93 28.88
CA ARG A 207 -7.08 -5.66 29.21
C ARG A 207 -6.90 -7.17 29.27
N VAL A 208 -6.03 -7.71 28.42
CA VAL A 208 -5.76 -9.15 28.36
C VAL A 208 -4.74 -9.59 29.41
N SER A 209 -3.77 -8.74 29.76
CA SER A 209 -2.76 -9.04 30.78
C SER A 209 -3.22 -8.83 32.23
N GLY A 210 -4.30 -8.08 32.43
CA GLY A 210 -4.94 -7.89 33.74
C GLY A 210 -5.93 -8.99 34.13
N LYS A 211 -6.11 -10.00 33.26
CA LYS A 211 -6.79 -11.26 33.56
C LYS A 211 -5.73 -12.35 33.77
#